data_AF-S8CPC4-F1
#
_entry.id   AF-S8CPC4-F1
#
_cell.length_a   1.000
_cell.length_b   1.000
_cell.length_c   1.000
_cell.angle_alpha   90.00
_cell.angle_beta   90.00
_cell.angle_gamma   90.00
#
_symmetry.space_group_name_H-M   'P 1'
#
loop_
_entity.id
_entity.type
_entity.pdbx_description
1 polymer ?
#
loop_
_entity_poly.entity_id
_entity_poly.type
_entity_poly.pdbx_seq_one_letter_code
_entity_poly.pdbx_strand_id
1 'polypeptide(L)'
;MGRLMRNCIQSLLKTVNIGIGMVGIAMIVYSLWMLRVWLRQLDSSQGPIPWFIGTLLGLGIVVCVITCSGNCAAESVNGCCLCIYISFLFLLIVLEVSIAADVFLNHSWEEDFPKDKTGNFDQLKEFIEKNFDVCKWIGITVAALQVLSIVLAMILKAQGPHPVRYYDSDEEYLPDRIPLLRNYIPPQ
;
A
#
# COMPACT_ATOMS: atom_id res chain seq x y z
N MET A 1 -28.32 -4.54 9.11
CA MET A 1 -27.19 -5.43 8.75
C MET A 1 -26.16 -4.76 7.85
N GLY A 2 -26.53 -4.11 6.73
CA GLY A 2 -25.55 -3.54 5.78
C GLY A 2 -24.52 -2.55 6.37
N ARG A 3 -24.92 -1.71 7.34
CA ARG A 3 -24.00 -0.76 8.01
C ARG A 3 -22.95 -1.45 8.89
N LEU A 4 -23.33 -2.51 9.60
CA LEU A 4 -22.40 -3.33 10.41
C LEU A 4 -21.41 -4.07 9.51
N MET A 5 -21.89 -4.64 8.40
CA MET A 5 -21.06 -5.33 7.43
C MET A 5 -20.06 -4.38 6.76
N ARG A 6 -20.47 -3.17 6.39
CA ARG A 6 -19.56 -2.14 5.87
C ARG A 6 -18.47 -1.77 6.88
N ASN A 7 -18.85 -1.49 8.13
CA ASN A 7 -17.90 -1.16 9.19
C ASN A 7 -16.91 -2.31 9.44
N CYS A 8 -17.38 -3.55 9.38
CA CYS A 8 -16.54 -4.74 9.49
C CYS A 8 -15.52 -4.81 8.35
N ILE A 9 -15.95 -4.61 7.11
CA ILE A 9 -15.07 -4.62 5.93
C ILE A 9 -14.04 -3.49 6.01
N GLN A 10 -14.46 -2.27 6.37
CA GLN A 10 -13.56 -1.13 6.55
C GLN A 10 -12.53 -1.40 7.65
N SER A 11 -12.96 -1.93 8.79
CA SER A 11 -12.06 -2.28 9.90
C SER A 11 -11.05 -3.34 9.48
N LEU A 12 -11.48 -4.40 8.81
CA LEU A 12 -10.60 -5.47 8.34
C LEU A 12 -9.55 -4.93 7.36
N LEU A 13 -9.98 -4.12 6.38
CA LEU A 13 -9.09 -3.53 5.40
C LEU A 13 -8.08 -2.57 6.05
N LYS A 14 -8.50 -1.80 7.07
CA LYS A 14 -7.59 -0.96 7.87
C LYS A 14 -6.58 -1.81 8.65
N THR A 15 -7.03 -2.85 9.34
CA THR A 15 -6.15 -3.72 10.13
C THR A 15 -5.08 -4.38 9.27
N VAL A 16 -5.45 -4.91 8.09
CA VAL A 16 -4.49 -5.50 7.15
C VAL A 16 -3.49 -4.47 6.66
N ASN A 17 -3.95 -3.28 6.23
CA ASN A 17 -3.05 -2.23 5.73
C ASN A 17 -2.13 -1.66 6.83
N ILE A 18 -2.60 -1.53 8.07
CA ILE A 18 -1.76 -1.11 9.21
C ILE A 18 -0.67 -2.16 9.46
N GLY A 19 -1.03 -3.45 9.50
CA GLY A 19 -0.07 -4.53 9.71
C GLY A 19 1.03 -4.55 8.65
N ILE A 20 0.66 -4.45 7.36
CA ILE A 20 1.61 -4.39 6.25
C ILE A 20 2.41 -3.07 6.26
N GLY A 21 1.79 -1.96 6.65
CA GLY A 21 2.47 -0.66 6.76
C GLY A 21 3.60 -0.69 7.78
N MET A 22 3.40 -1.40 8.91
CA MET A 22 4.47 -1.61 9.89
C MET A 22 5.65 -2.39 9.32
N VAL A 23 5.40 -3.37 8.45
CA VAL A 23 6.46 -4.10 7.73
C VAL A 23 7.22 -3.13 6.80
N GLY A 24 6.51 -2.27 6.06
CA GLY A 24 7.14 -1.24 5.22
C GLY A 24 8.03 -0.28 6.02
N ILE A 25 7.57 0.18 7.18
CA ILE A 25 8.36 1.03 8.08
C ILE A 25 9.60 0.28 8.58
N ALA A 26 9.46 -0.99 8.99
CA ALA A 26 10.59 -1.81 9.44
C ALA A 26 11.62 -1.99 8.32
N MET A 27 11.19 -2.22 7.08
CA MET A 27 12.07 -2.28 5.91
C MET A 27 12.85 -0.98 5.68
N ILE A 28 12.18 0.18 5.79
CA ILE A 28 12.82 1.50 5.66
C ILE A 28 13.87 1.69 6.76
N VAL A 29 13.50 1.46 8.02
CA VAL A 29 14.41 1.62 9.17
C VAL A 29 15.61 0.70 9.04
N TYR A 30 15.41 -0.56 8.65
CA TYR A 30 16.50 -1.52 8.46
C TYR A 30 17.40 -1.12 7.28
N SER A 31 16.83 -0.66 6.17
CA SER A 31 17.58 -0.17 5.02
C SER A 31 18.43 1.06 5.37
N LEU A 32 17.87 2.01 6.12
CA LEU A 32 18.61 3.18 6.62
C LEU A 32 19.72 2.78 7.59
N TRP A 33 19.48 1.77 8.43
CA TRP A 33 20.51 1.22 9.30
C TRP A 33 21.66 0.59 8.49
N MET A 34 21.35 -0.25 7.49
CA MET A 34 22.36 -0.83 6.59
C MET A 34 23.13 0.26 5.84
N LEU A 35 22.44 1.28 5.33
CA LEU A 35 23.06 2.42 4.67
C LEU A 35 24.03 3.14 5.62
N ARG A 36 23.64 3.34 6.87
CA ARG A 36 24.48 3.98 7.88
C ARG A 36 25.69 3.13 8.26
N VAL A 37 25.56 1.81 8.33
CA VAL A 37 26.67 0.88 8.54
C VAL A 37 27.65 0.93 7.35
N TRP A 38 27.12 0.91 6.13
CA TRP A 38 27.92 1.01 4.90
C TRP A 38 28.68 2.34 4.80
N LEU A 39 27.99 3.47 5.06
CA LEU A 39 28.61 4.80 5.04
C LEU A 39 29.76 4.94 6.05
N ARG A 40 29.67 4.27 7.21
CA ARG A 40 30.75 4.26 8.21
C ARG A 40 32.00 3.51 7.77
N GLN A 41 31.86 2.53 6.87
CA GLN A 41 33.00 1.77 6.36
C GLN A 41 33.72 2.50 5.22
N LEU A 42 33.08 3.50 4.60
CA LEU A 42 33.52 4.19 3.39
C LEU A 42 34.34 5.46 3.64
N ASP A 43 34.98 5.64 4.80
CA ASP A 43 35.72 6.85 5.22
C ASP A 43 36.88 7.31 4.28
N SER A 44 37.02 6.76 3.07
CA SER A 44 37.98 7.23 2.06
C SER A 44 37.61 7.00 0.58
N SER A 45 36.43 6.48 0.22
CA SER A 45 36.11 6.23 -1.21
C SER A 45 34.66 6.49 -1.58
N GLN A 46 34.45 7.36 -2.58
CA GLN A 46 33.13 7.68 -3.14
C GLN A 46 32.61 6.51 -4.00
N GLY A 47 31.99 5.53 -3.37
CA GLY A 47 31.25 4.47 -4.05
C GLY A 47 29.76 4.80 -4.18
N PRO A 48 29.07 4.39 -5.26
CA PRO A 48 27.62 4.50 -5.34
C PRO A 48 26.95 3.64 -4.25
N ILE A 49 25.73 4.01 -3.86
CA ILE A 49 24.93 3.23 -2.89
C ILE A 49 24.77 1.79 -3.41
N PRO A 50 25.02 0.77 -2.58
CA PRO A 50 24.80 -0.61 -2.96
C PRO A 50 23.36 -0.81 -3.42
N TRP A 51 23.21 -1.42 -4.60
CA TRP A 51 21.91 -1.55 -5.24
C TRP A 51 20.88 -2.25 -4.33
N PHE A 52 21.30 -3.28 -3.58
CA PHE A 52 20.44 -4.03 -2.66
C PHE A 52 19.85 -3.17 -1.53
N ILE A 53 20.65 -2.25 -0.97
CA ILE A 53 20.16 -1.31 0.05
C ILE A 53 19.14 -0.36 -0.58
N GLY A 54 19.41 0.13 -1.80
CA GLY A 54 18.51 1.00 -2.54
C GLY A 54 17.18 0.34 -2.90
N THR A 55 17.20 -0.93 -3.33
CA THR A 55 15.98 -1.68 -3.67
C THR A 55 15.15 -1.99 -2.42
N LEU A 56 15.77 -2.38 -1.31
CA LEU A 56 15.05 -2.64 -0.06
C LEU A 56 14.40 -1.36 0.50
N LEU A 57 15.10 -0.23 0.42
CA LEU A 57 14.55 1.08 0.80
C LEU A 57 13.37 1.47 -0.10
N GLY A 58 13.55 1.36 -1.42
CA GLY A 58 12.51 1.66 -2.40
C GLY A 58 11.27 0.79 -2.21
N LEU A 59 11.44 -0.52 -2.00
CA LEU A 59 10.35 -1.45 -1.73
C LEU A 59 9.60 -1.08 -0.44
N GLY A 60 10.31 -0.73 0.63
CA GLY A 60 9.70 -0.26 1.88
C GLY A 60 8.86 1.01 1.69
N ILE A 61 9.35 1.99 0.91
CA ILE A 61 8.61 3.21 0.58
C ILE A 61 7.35 2.90 -0.23
N VAL A 62 7.45 2.05 -1.26
CA VAL A 62 6.31 1.63 -2.08
C VAL A 62 5.24 0.95 -1.22
N VAL A 63 5.63 0.01 -0.36
CA VAL A 63 4.70 -0.66 0.59
C VAL A 63 4.01 0.36 1.50
N CYS A 64 4.74 1.34 2.05
CA CYS A 64 4.16 2.43 2.84
C CYS A 64 3.14 3.26 2.04
N VAL A 65 3.45 3.65 0.80
CA VAL A 65 2.52 4.42 -0.05
C VAL A 65 1.23 3.63 -0.32
N ILE A 66 1.36 2.34 -0.65
CA ILE A 66 0.21 1.47 -0.93
C ILE A 66 -0.67 1.31 0.31
N THR A 67 -0.08 1.05 1.46
CA THR A 67 -0.82 0.86 2.73
C THR A 67 -1.47 2.16 3.21
N CYS A 68 -0.81 3.31 3.08
CA CYS A 68 -1.41 4.63 3.31
C CYS A 68 -2.61 4.87 2.40
N SER A 69 -2.48 4.58 1.09
CA SER A 69 -3.59 4.71 0.15
C SER A 69 -4.76 3.78 0.50
N GLY A 70 -4.47 2.56 1.00
CA GLY A 70 -5.48 1.61 1.48
C GLY A 70 -6.22 2.09 2.72
N ASN A 71 -5.52 2.71 3.68
CA ASN A 71 -6.15 3.30 4.86
C ASN A 71 -7.05 4.50 4.46
N CYS A 72 -6.56 5.37 3.59
CA CYS A 72 -7.37 6.46 3.03
C CYS A 72 -8.57 5.94 2.23
N ALA A 73 -8.42 4.86 1.46
CA ALA A 73 -9.51 4.24 0.72
C ALA A 73 -10.59 3.65 1.64
N ALA A 74 -10.16 2.99 2.73
CA ALA A 74 -11.07 2.44 3.73
C ALA A 74 -11.84 3.53 4.49
N GLU A 75 -11.21 4.68 4.75
CA GLU A 75 -11.81 5.80 5.48
C GLU A 75 -12.70 6.69 4.62
N SER A 76 -12.19 7.13 3.46
CA SER A 76 -12.91 8.05 2.59
C SER A 76 -14.12 7.41 1.90
N VAL A 77 -14.07 6.10 1.65
CA VAL A 77 -15.01 5.39 0.77
C VAL A 77 -15.21 6.15 -0.56
N ASN A 78 -14.20 6.91 -0.98
CA ASN A 78 -14.23 7.64 -2.23
C ASN A 78 -13.91 6.67 -3.36
N GLY A 79 -14.74 6.65 -4.40
CA GLY A 79 -14.56 5.75 -5.54
C GLY A 79 -13.16 5.88 -6.17
N CYS A 80 -12.61 7.10 -6.22
CA CYS A 80 -11.27 7.35 -6.77
C CYS A 80 -10.16 6.73 -5.90
N CYS A 81 -10.19 6.92 -4.58
CA CYS A 81 -9.19 6.35 -3.66
C CYS A 81 -9.22 4.82 -3.66
N LEU A 82 -10.42 4.22 -3.70
CA LEU A 82 -10.59 2.77 -3.86
C LEU A 82 -10.03 2.28 -5.20
N CYS A 83 -10.26 2.99 -6.30
CA CYS A 83 -9.68 2.65 -7.61
C CYS A 83 -8.15 2.69 -7.59
N ILE A 84 -7.55 3.76 -7.04
CA ILE A 84 -6.09 3.89 -6.96
C ILE A 84 -5.50 2.74 -6.15
N TYR A 85 -6.09 2.43 -4.99
CA TYR A 85 -5.64 1.32 -4.14
C TYR A 85 -5.75 -0.04 -4.85
N ILE A 86 -6.89 -0.33 -5.51
CA ILE A 86 -7.08 -1.56 -6.29
C ILE A 86 -6.07 -1.66 -7.43
N SER A 87 -5.81 -0.56 -8.14
CA SER A 87 -4.79 -0.52 -9.20
C SER A 87 -3.40 -0.84 -8.66
N PHE A 88 -3.01 -0.29 -7.51
CA PHE A 88 -1.72 -0.61 -6.89
C PHE A 88 -1.61 -2.08 -6.51
N LEU A 89 -2.65 -2.67 -5.88
CA LEU A 89 -2.65 -4.09 -5.54
C LEU A 89 -2.60 -4.99 -6.78
N PHE A 90 -3.30 -4.62 -7.84
CA PHE A 90 -3.24 -5.35 -9.10
C PHE A 90 -1.83 -5.32 -9.71
N LEU A 91 -1.19 -4.16 -9.73
CA LEU A 91 0.20 -4.03 -10.19
C LEU A 91 1.17 -4.85 -9.33
N LEU A 92 0.96 -4.94 -8.02
CA LEU A 92 1.75 -5.82 -7.15
C LEU A 92 1.57 -7.29 -7.52
N ILE A 93 0.35 -7.77 -7.74
CA ILE A 93 0.11 -9.15 -8.17
C ILE A 93 0.80 -9.44 -9.51
N VAL A 94 0.70 -8.53 -10.48
CA VAL A 94 1.37 -8.68 -11.78
C VAL A 94 2.88 -8.74 -11.60
N LEU A 95 3.44 -7.88 -10.74
CA LEU A 95 4.87 -7.87 -10.44
C LEU A 95 5.32 -9.17 -9.74
N GLU A 96 4.58 -9.65 -8.74
CA GLU A 96 4.87 -10.90 -8.03
C GLU A 96 4.84 -12.10 -8.97
N VAL A 97 3.81 -12.20 -9.82
CA VAL A 97 3.70 -13.26 -10.84
C VAL A 97 4.83 -13.15 -11.86
N SER A 98 5.22 -11.94 -12.27
CA SER A 98 6.33 -11.74 -13.21
C SER A 98 7.66 -12.18 -12.61
N ILE A 99 7.95 -11.79 -11.37
CA ILE A 99 9.17 -12.21 -10.66
C ILE A 99 9.17 -13.72 -10.46
N ALA A 100 8.05 -14.30 -10.02
CA ALA A 100 7.95 -15.75 -9.84
C ALA A 100 8.16 -16.49 -11.17
N ALA A 101 7.51 -16.06 -12.25
CA ALA A 101 7.67 -16.65 -13.57
C ALA A 101 9.11 -16.53 -14.07
N ASP A 102 9.76 -15.39 -13.87
CA ASP A 102 11.16 -15.18 -14.25
C ASP A 102 12.09 -16.14 -13.50
N VAL A 103 11.95 -16.24 -12.18
CA VAL A 103 12.73 -17.19 -11.34
C VAL A 103 12.48 -18.65 -11.75
N PHE A 104 11.25 -19.02 -12.15
CA PHE A 104 10.91 -20.38 -12.55
C PHE A 104 11.36 -20.75 -13.98
N LEU A 105 11.37 -19.79 -14.91
CA LEU A 105 11.67 -20.04 -16.33
C LEU A 105 13.13 -19.78 -16.67
N ASN A 106 13.78 -18.83 -16.00
CA ASN A 106 15.17 -18.45 -16.24
C ASN A 106 16.10 -19.23 -15.29
N HIS A 107 16.71 -20.31 -15.78
CA HIS A 107 17.63 -21.12 -14.99
C HIS A 107 18.88 -20.35 -14.50
N SER A 108 19.18 -19.20 -15.10
CA SER A 108 20.31 -18.32 -14.78
C SER A 108 19.88 -16.95 -14.22
N TRP A 109 18.66 -16.84 -13.66
CA TRP A 109 18.11 -15.58 -13.13
C TRP A 109 19.04 -14.86 -12.12
N GLU A 110 19.87 -15.62 -11.42
CA GLU A 110 20.83 -15.08 -10.45
C GLU A 110 21.95 -14.27 -11.10
N GLU A 111 22.31 -14.58 -12.34
CA GLU A 111 23.40 -13.91 -13.07
C GLU A 111 23.00 -12.50 -13.54
N ASP A 112 21.69 -12.20 -13.57
CA ASP A 112 21.17 -10.90 -13.96
C ASP A 112 21.39 -9.81 -12.89
N PHE A 113 21.66 -10.21 -11.64
CA PHE A 113 21.89 -9.26 -10.56
C PHE A 113 23.35 -8.78 -10.50
N PRO A 114 23.58 -7.46 -10.35
CA PRO A 114 24.93 -6.95 -10.12
C PRO A 114 25.48 -7.46 -8.79
N LYS A 115 26.80 -7.69 -8.72
CA LYS A 115 27.44 -8.14 -7.48
C LYS A 115 27.25 -7.13 -6.36
N ASP A 116 26.68 -7.58 -5.25
CA ASP A 116 26.54 -6.79 -4.03
C ASP A 116 27.84 -6.79 -3.23
N LYS A 117 28.45 -5.62 -3.05
CA LYS A 117 29.70 -5.47 -2.28
C LYS A 117 29.47 -5.63 -0.76
N THR A 118 28.23 -5.53 -0.29
CA THR A 118 27.91 -5.60 1.13
C THR A 118 27.77 -7.02 1.65
N GLY A 119 27.58 -8.00 0.76
CA GLY A 119 27.28 -9.39 1.11
C GLY A 119 25.90 -9.60 1.74
N ASN A 120 25.06 -8.54 1.84
CA ASN A 120 23.72 -8.64 2.43
C ASN A 120 22.77 -9.43 1.52
N PHE A 121 22.92 -9.29 0.19
CA PHE A 121 22.14 -10.08 -0.76
C PHE A 121 22.43 -11.59 -0.64
N ASP A 122 23.71 -11.97 -0.51
CA ASP A 122 24.10 -13.37 -0.34
C ASP A 122 23.55 -13.95 0.97
N GLN A 123 23.57 -13.18 2.06
CA GLN A 123 22.95 -13.58 3.33
C GLN A 123 21.43 -13.77 3.21
N LEU A 124 20.73 -12.90 2.46
CA LEU A 124 19.30 -13.06 2.20
C LEU A 124 19.04 -14.35 1.41
N LYS A 125 19.84 -14.62 0.39
CA LYS A 125 19.73 -15.83 -0.43
C LYS A 125 19.91 -17.09 0.43
N GLU A 126 20.97 -17.15 1.23
CA GLU A 126 21.22 -18.27 2.14
C GLU A 126 20.06 -18.47 3.13
N PHE A 127 19.49 -17.37 3.65
CA PHE A 127 18.30 -17.43 4.50
C PHE A 127 17.08 -18.02 3.79
N ILE A 128 16.82 -17.61 2.54
CA ILE A 128 15.69 -18.11 1.74
C ILE A 128 15.89 -19.59 1.42
N GLU A 129 17.08 -20.00 0.99
CA GLU A 129 17.38 -21.40 0.68
C GLU A 129 17.19 -22.30 1.91
N LYS A 130 17.68 -21.86 3.07
CA LYS A 130 17.55 -22.60 4.32
C LYS A 130 16.10 -22.71 4.81
N ASN A 131 15.25 -21.73 4.50
CA ASN A 131 13.88 -21.64 5.00
C ASN A 131 12.83 -21.66 3.87
N PHE A 132 13.15 -22.28 2.74
CA PHE A 132 12.38 -22.17 1.50
C PHE A 132 10.89 -22.48 1.68
N ASP A 133 10.55 -23.54 2.41
CA ASP A 133 9.14 -23.88 2.65
C ASP A 133 8.40 -22.80 3.43
N VAL A 134 9.03 -22.19 4.44
CA VAL A 134 8.44 -21.10 5.20
C VAL A 134 8.27 -19.86 4.31
N CYS A 135 9.30 -19.50 3.54
CA CYS A 135 9.24 -18.39 2.59
C CYS A 135 8.15 -18.57 1.54
N LYS A 136 7.96 -19.79 1.02
CA LYS A 136 6.90 -20.15 0.08
C LYS A 136 5.51 -19.93 0.69
N TRP A 137 5.27 -20.40 1.92
CA TRP A 137 4.00 -20.19 2.61
C TRP A 137 3.74 -18.72 2.94
N ILE A 138 4.78 -17.96 3.27
CA ILE A 138 4.69 -16.50 3.44
C ILE A 138 4.25 -15.85 2.13
N GLY A 139 4.88 -16.19 1.00
CA GLY A 139 4.51 -15.68 -0.32
C GLY A 139 3.06 -15.98 -0.68
N ILE A 140 2.59 -17.21 -0.49
CA ILE A 140 1.19 -17.60 -0.72
C ILE A 140 0.24 -16.78 0.16
N THR A 141 0.60 -16.57 1.43
CA THR A 141 -0.20 -15.78 2.38
C THR A 141 -0.29 -14.31 1.95
N VAL A 142 0.81 -13.72 1.49
CA VAL A 142 0.85 -12.34 0.99
C VAL A 142 -0.06 -12.20 -0.23
N ALA A 143 0.08 -13.08 -1.23
CA ALA A 143 -0.77 -13.08 -2.42
C ALA A 143 -2.26 -13.24 -2.06
N ALA A 144 -2.60 -14.13 -1.12
CA ALA A 144 -3.96 -14.31 -0.64
C ALA A 144 -4.51 -13.05 0.04
N LEU A 145 -3.71 -12.37 0.88
CA LEU A 145 -4.09 -11.12 1.53
C LEU A 145 -4.30 -9.98 0.52
N GLN A 146 -3.50 -9.92 -0.55
CA GLN A 146 -3.70 -8.95 -1.63
C GLN A 146 -5.02 -9.19 -2.37
N VAL A 147 -5.29 -10.42 -2.79
CA VAL A 147 -6.56 -10.79 -3.45
C VAL A 147 -7.76 -10.51 -2.56
N LEU A 148 -7.67 -10.88 -1.28
CA LEU A 148 -8.71 -10.58 -0.30
C LEU A 148 -8.93 -9.07 -0.16
N SER A 149 -7.86 -8.29 -0.09
CA SER A 149 -7.94 -6.82 0.01
C SER A 149 -8.59 -6.19 -1.23
N ILE A 150 -8.31 -6.71 -2.42
CA ILE A 150 -8.99 -6.31 -3.67
C ILE A 150 -10.49 -6.63 -3.58
N VAL A 151 -10.86 -7.84 -3.17
CA VAL A 151 -12.27 -8.24 -3.04
C VAL A 151 -12.99 -7.35 -2.03
N LEU A 152 -12.41 -7.09 -0.86
CA LEU A 152 -12.98 -6.22 0.15
C LEU A 152 -13.14 -4.77 -0.35
N ALA A 153 -12.14 -4.24 -1.06
CA ALA A 153 -12.21 -2.91 -1.67
C ALA A 153 -13.29 -2.84 -2.76
N MET A 154 -13.44 -3.89 -3.59
CA MET A 154 -14.49 -3.98 -4.59
C MET A 154 -15.88 -4.03 -3.96
N ILE A 155 -16.07 -4.77 -2.87
CA ILE A 155 -17.34 -4.78 -2.13
C ILE A 155 -17.63 -3.39 -1.55
N LEU A 156 -16.65 -2.72 -0.93
CA LEU A 156 -16.83 -1.34 -0.43
C LEU A 156 -17.22 -0.36 -1.54
N LYS A 157 -16.61 -0.49 -2.72
CA LYS A 157 -16.91 0.31 -3.90
C LYS A 157 -18.34 0.03 -4.40
N ALA A 158 -18.76 -1.23 -4.46
CA ALA A 158 -20.07 -1.64 -4.93
C ALA A 158 -21.21 -1.18 -3.99
N GLN A 159 -20.96 -1.07 -2.69
CA GLN A 159 -21.94 -0.57 -1.74
C GLN A 159 -22.22 0.95 -1.89
N GLY A 160 -21.48 1.65 -2.76
CA GLY A 160 -21.66 3.08 -3.03
C GLY A 160 -21.25 4.00 -1.86
N PRO A 161 -21.19 5.31 -2.07
CA PRO A 161 -21.02 6.28 -0.97
C PRO A 161 -22.17 6.15 0.02
N HIS A 162 -21.89 6.31 1.32
CA HIS A 162 -22.97 6.62 2.26
C HIS A 162 -23.67 7.91 1.79
N PRO A 163 -25.00 7.98 1.72
CA PRO A 163 -25.67 9.28 1.69
C PRO A 163 -25.23 9.98 2.98
N VAL A 164 -24.38 11.00 2.82
CA VAL A 164 -23.76 11.70 3.92
C VAL A 164 -24.86 12.30 4.78
N ARG A 165 -24.77 11.95 6.06
CA ARG A 165 -25.29 12.63 7.23
C ARG A 165 -25.02 14.14 7.15
N TYR A 166 -25.91 14.87 6.49
CA TYR A 166 -25.88 16.35 6.41
C TYR A 166 -27.03 17.02 7.20
N TYR A 167 -27.78 16.27 8.00
CA TYR A 167 -28.81 16.80 8.89
C TYR A 167 -28.92 15.91 10.14
N ASP A 168 -28.05 16.14 11.11
CA ASP A 168 -28.28 15.80 12.52
C ASP A 168 -27.47 16.82 13.32
N SER A 169 -27.92 18.07 13.26
CA SER A 169 -27.54 19.10 14.23
C SER A 169 -28.83 19.79 14.63
N ASP A 170 -29.52 19.17 15.58
CA ASP A 170 -30.59 19.80 16.35
C ASP A 170 -29.96 20.91 17.20
N GLU A 171 -29.80 22.10 16.63
CA GLU A 171 -29.61 23.35 17.36
C GLU A 171 -30.64 24.35 16.80
N GLU A 172 -31.73 24.45 17.55
CA GLU A 172 -32.81 25.43 17.44
C GLU A 172 -32.25 26.85 17.64
N TYR A 173 -32.11 27.66 16.58
CA TYR A 173 -32.11 29.13 16.70
C TYR A 173 -32.49 29.83 15.37
N LEU A 174 -33.76 30.28 15.32
CA LEU A 174 -34.38 31.39 14.55
C LEU A 174 -34.19 31.53 13.02
N PRO A 175 -35.27 31.81 12.25
CA PRO A 175 -35.23 32.07 10.82
C PRO A 175 -35.09 33.57 10.55
N ASP A 176 -34.00 34.03 9.93
CA ASP A 176 -34.06 35.32 9.24
C ASP A 176 -32.98 35.53 8.16
N ARG A 177 -33.48 35.88 6.97
CA ARG A 177 -32.90 36.67 5.86
C ARG A 177 -31.93 36.05 4.87
N ILE A 178 -32.00 36.31 3.56
CA ILE A 178 -32.95 36.93 2.61
C ILE A 178 -32.44 36.46 1.22
N PRO A 179 -33.30 36.15 0.23
CA PRO A 179 -32.89 35.82 -1.13
C PRO A 179 -32.65 37.10 -1.97
N LEU A 180 -31.47 37.25 -2.59
CA LEU A 180 -31.16 38.37 -3.47
C LEU A 180 -31.08 37.96 -4.95
N LEU A 181 -32.16 38.30 -5.66
CA LEU A 181 -32.27 38.65 -7.08
C LEU A 181 -31.71 37.67 -8.14
N ARG A 182 -32.62 36.96 -8.80
CA ARG A 182 -32.73 37.04 -10.28
C ARG A 182 -34.16 36.69 -10.70
N ASN A 183 -34.97 37.70 -10.95
CA ASN A 183 -36.07 37.75 -11.94
C ASN A 183 -37.03 38.89 -11.55
N TYR A 184 -36.75 40.10 -12.04
CA TYR A 184 -37.75 41.15 -12.13
C TYR A 184 -37.98 41.43 -13.62
N ILE A 185 -39.21 41.21 -14.09
CA ILE A 185 -39.69 41.64 -15.40
C ILE A 185 -40.87 42.59 -15.10
N PRO A 186 -40.81 43.87 -15.48
CA PRO A 186 -41.92 44.80 -15.26
C PRO A 186 -43.03 44.60 -16.30
N PRO A 187 -44.32 44.81 -15.95
CA PRO A 187 -45.41 44.88 -16.91
C PRO A 187 -45.51 46.27 -17.58
N GLN A 188 -46.16 46.29 -18.74
CA GLN A 188 -46.32 47.39 -19.71
C GLN A 188 -47.02 48.64 -19.15
#